data_AF-A0A3S3ZAL1-F1
#
_entry.id   AF-A0A3S3ZAL1-F1
#
_cell.length_a   1.000
_cell.length_b   1.000
_cell.length_c   1.000
_cell.angle_alpha   90.00
_cell.angle_beta   90.00
_cell.angle_gamma   90.00
#
_symmetry.space_group_name_H-M   'P 1'
#
loop_
_entity.id
_entity.type
_entity.pdbx_description
1 polymer ?
#
loop_
_entity_poly.entity_id
_entity_poly.type
_entity_poly.pdbx_seq_one_letter_code
_entity_poly.pdbx_strand_id
1 'polypeptide(L)'
;MELKDLHFIELDSSTLENTAFYLAFSSLSFNRGIIFKRIGTQPAFVLSEVIENIDKEVLDIVIHDHNAVGGLAVYTKANGANIAVHDFIFDLLTHHDIDKKWRYNDDDYFTEFSSEYNSKERFRGIGLYEIDVEDFSRRLLLMAMLGSCYDKMENYSKVMISKFIGSLLTGNDRIIVATQPWGEYYIGWFTCFFVIRKTDVVILGVDDYD
;
A
#
# COMPACT_ATOMS: atom_id res chain seq x y z
N MET A 1 -24.97 2.17 -2.03
CA MET A 1 -24.22 3.19 -1.27
C MET A 1 -22.88 3.33 -1.95
N GLU A 2 -22.48 4.54 -2.31
CA GLU A 2 -21.20 4.77 -2.99
C GLU A 2 -20.14 5.23 -1.99
N LEU A 3 -18.85 5.04 -2.31
CA LEU A 3 -17.75 5.41 -1.43
C LEU A 3 -17.78 6.88 -1.04
N LYS A 4 -18.18 7.75 -1.99
CA LYS A 4 -18.31 9.20 -1.80
C LYS A 4 -19.36 9.62 -0.76
N ASP A 5 -20.28 8.71 -0.41
CA ASP A 5 -21.34 8.95 0.57
C ASP A 5 -20.91 8.58 1.99
N LEU A 6 -19.72 7.99 2.15
CA LEU A 6 -19.21 7.52 3.43
C LEU A 6 -18.49 8.63 4.18
N HIS A 7 -18.59 8.61 5.52
CA HIS A 7 -17.73 9.44 6.36
C HIS A 7 -16.56 8.59 6.87
N PHE A 8 -15.35 8.97 6.50
CA PHE A 8 -14.13 8.28 6.91
C PHE A 8 -13.52 8.89 8.17
N ILE A 9 -13.05 8.02 9.05
CA ILE A 9 -12.32 8.38 10.26
C ILE A 9 -11.00 7.63 10.30
N GLU A 10 -9.99 8.26 10.91
CA GLU A 10 -8.76 7.55 11.30
C GLU A 10 -9.07 6.70 12.53
N LEU A 11 -8.77 5.41 12.43
CA LEU A 11 -8.91 4.44 13.50
C LEU A 11 -7.59 4.28 14.25
N ASP A 12 -7.68 3.80 15.49
CA ASP A 12 -6.50 3.49 16.28
C ASP A 12 -5.64 2.40 15.60
N SER A 13 -4.38 2.75 15.37
CA SER A 13 -3.30 1.91 14.81
C SER A 13 -2.27 1.53 15.87
N SER A 14 -2.45 1.89 17.14
CA SER A 14 -1.47 1.68 18.21
C SER A 14 -0.98 0.23 18.33
N THR A 15 -1.85 -0.75 18.09
CA THR A 15 -1.50 -2.18 18.12
C THR A 15 -0.45 -2.56 17.06
N LEU A 16 -0.43 -1.85 15.93
CA LEU A 16 0.52 -2.05 14.83
C LEU A 16 1.76 -1.18 15.02
N GLU A 17 1.57 0.07 15.46
CA GLU A 17 2.65 1.03 15.67
C GLU A 17 3.58 0.63 16.82
N ASN A 18 3.06 -0.05 17.85
CA ASN A 18 3.86 -0.53 18.97
C ASN A 18 4.61 -1.84 18.68
N THR A 19 4.52 -2.38 17.46
CA THR A 19 5.29 -3.58 17.11
C THR A 19 6.77 -3.25 16.97
N ALA A 20 7.64 -4.21 17.35
CA ALA A 20 9.09 -4.03 17.23
C ALA A 20 9.53 -3.74 15.78
N PHE A 21 8.83 -4.30 14.79
CA PHE A 21 9.09 -4.00 13.39
C PHE A 21 8.80 -2.53 13.07
N TYR A 22 7.59 -2.03 13.37
CA TYR A 22 7.20 -0.65 13.04
C TYR A 22 8.06 0.38 13.77
N LEU A 23 8.28 0.21 15.07
CA LEU A 23 9.11 1.13 15.86
C LEU A 23 10.51 1.26 15.29
N ALA A 24 11.10 0.14 14.87
CA ALA A 24 12.44 0.15 14.36
C ALA A 24 12.50 0.62 12.89
N PHE A 25 11.51 0.26 12.08
CA PHE A 25 11.36 0.75 10.71
C PHE A 25 11.16 2.28 10.66
N SER A 26 10.24 2.82 11.46
CA SER A 26 9.97 4.27 11.53
C SER A 26 11.13 5.08 12.11
N SER A 27 12.08 4.45 12.81
CA SER A 27 13.28 5.12 13.32
C SER A 27 14.37 5.34 12.28
N LEU A 28 14.26 4.74 11.09
CA LEU A 28 15.27 4.83 10.04
C LEU A 28 15.29 6.23 9.42
N SER A 29 16.49 6.74 9.16
CA SER A 29 16.71 8.13 8.74
C SER A 29 16.10 8.46 7.38
N PHE A 30 15.96 7.47 6.51
CA PHE A 30 15.27 7.56 5.21
C PHE A 30 13.75 7.43 5.31
N ASN A 31 13.22 6.92 6.44
CA ASN A 31 11.78 6.73 6.65
C ASN A 31 11.09 7.94 7.30
N ARG A 32 11.68 9.14 7.21
CA ARG A 32 11.12 10.35 7.85
C ARG A 32 9.71 10.68 7.31
N GLY A 33 9.42 10.33 6.07
CA GLY A 33 8.11 10.50 5.42
C GLY A 33 7.17 9.28 5.49
N ILE A 34 7.17 8.46 6.55
CA ILE A 34 6.25 7.32 6.59
C ILE A 34 4.78 7.76 6.66
N ILE A 35 3.95 7.24 5.74
CA ILE A 35 2.50 7.32 5.79
C ILE A 35 1.98 5.99 6.31
N PHE A 36 1.60 5.95 7.59
CA PHE A 36 0.94 4.80 8.17
C PHE A 36 -0.43 5.19 8.70
N LYS A 37 -1.48 4.72 8.02
CA LYS A 37 -2.85 5.14 8.28
C LYS A 37 -3.79 3.95 8.29
N ARG A 38 -4.66 3.90 9.30
CA ARG A 38 -5.77 2.96 9.37
C ARG A 38 -7.04 3.78 9.30
N ILE A 39 -7.85 3.56 8.27
CA ILE A 39 -9.06 4.32 8.01
C ILE A 39 -10.27 3.41 7.92
N GLY A 40 -11.39 3.87 8.44
CA GLY A 40 -12.65 3.14 8.37
C GLY A 40 -13.83 4.07 8.51
N THR A 41 -15.01 3.49 8.73
CA THR A 41 -16.26 4.24 8.90
C THR A 41 -16.89 3.93 10.25
N GLN A 42 -17.82 4.79 10.67
CA GLN A 42 -18.68 4.51 11.82
C GLN A 42 -20.15 4.66 11.39
N PRO A 43 -20.95 3.58 11.40
CA PRO A 43 -20.62 2.22 11.84
C PRO A 43 -19.82 1.39 10.79
N ALA A 44 -18.91 0.52 11.25
CA ALA A 44 -17.94 -0.18 10.38
C ALA A 44 -18.55 -1.06 9.27
N PHE A 45 -19.76 -1.60 9.45
CA PHE A 45 -20.41 -2.45 8.45
C PHE A 45 -20.69 -1.71 7.13
N VAL A 46 -20.80 -0.39 7.18
CA VAL A 46 -21.03 0.49 6.03
C VAL A 46 -19.88 0.39 5.03
N LEU A 47 -18.64 0.34 5.52
CA LEU A 47 -17.49 0.11 4.65
C LEU A 47 -17.47 -1.32 4.11
N SER A 48 -17.87 -2.31 4.92
CA SER A 48 -17.98 -3.70 4.46
C SER A 48 -18.89 -3.84 3.25
N GLU A 49 -20.05 -3.17 3.23
CA GLU A 49 -20.97 -3.22 2.09
C GLU A 49 -20.33 -2.67 0.81
N VAL A 50 -19.48 -1.64 0.90
CA VAL A 50 -18.77 -1.10 -0.26
C VAL A 50 -17.65 -2.06 -0.69
N ILE A 51 -16.87 -2.60 0.25
CA ILE A 51 -15.77 -3.51 -0.04
C ILE A 51 -16.25 -4.84 -0.63
N GLU A 52 -17.38 -5.37 -0.17
CA GLU A 52 -18.01 -6.57 -0.75
C GLU A 52 -18.39 -6.41 -2.23
N ASN A 53 -18.57 -5.17 -2.69
CA ASN A 53 -18.83 -4.87 -4.10
C ASN A 53 -17.55 -4.71 -4.93
N ILE A 54 -16.40 -4.42 -4.29
CA ILE A 54 -15.08 -4.50 -4.93
C ILE A 54 -14.71 -5.97 -5.13
N ASP A 55 -15.13 -6.84 -4.20
CA ASP A 55 -14.71 -8.24 -4.07
C ASP A 55 -15.37 -9.20 -5.08
N LYS A 56 -15.67 -8.72 -6.30
CA LYS A 56 -16.26 -9.52 -7.38
C LYS A 56 -15.68 -9.16 -8.73
N GLU A 57 -14.50 -9.71 -9.01
CA GLU A 57 -14.06 -10.31 -10.28
C GLU A 57 -12.54 -10.49 -10.22
N VAL A 58 -12.06 -11.72 -10.07
CA VAL A 58 -10.64 -12.02 -10.32
C VAL A 58 -10.47 -11.98 -11.83
N LEU A 59 -9.81 -10.94 -12.36
CA LEU A 59 -9.45 -10.87 -13.78
C LEU A 59 -8.25 -11.79 -14.04
N ASP A 60 -8.49 -12.95 -14.65
CA ASP A 60 -7.43 -13.78 -15.25
C ASP A 60 -6.98 -13.12 -16.56
N ILE A 61 -5.88 -12.36 -16.54
CA ILE A 61 -5.22 -11.86 -17.77
C ILE A 61 -3.82 -12.48 -17.86
N VAL A 62 -3.55 -13.11 -19.00
CA VAL A 62 -2.27 -13.75 -19.35
C VAL A 62 -1.48 -12.81 -20.27
N ILE A 63 -0.26 -12.44 -19.89
CA ILE A 63 0.69 -11.74 -20.77
C ILE A 63 2.01 -12.52 -20.82
N HIS A 64 2.58 -12.65 -22.03
CA HIS A 64 3.89 -13.27 -22.30
C HIS A 64 4.97 -12.21 -22.49
N ASP A 65 6.17 -12.40 -21.92
CA ASP A 65 7.37 -11.69 -22.38
C ASP A 65 8.63 -12.58 -22.36
N HIS A 66 9.51 -12.32 -23.33
CA HIS A 66 10.47 -13.24 -23.96
C HIS A 66 11.95 -12.98 -23.63
N ASN A 67 12.30 -12.19 -22.61
CA ASN A 67 13.69 -11.82 -22.35
C ASN A 67 14.21 -12.32 -20.98
N ALA A 68 14.71 -13.56 -20.98
CA ALA A 68 15.46 -14.14 -19.88
C ALA A 68 16.93 -14.36 -20.29
N VAL A 69 17.84 -13.48 -19.88
CA VAL A 69 19.29 -13.76 -19.86
C VAL A 69 19.89 -13.11 -18.62
N GLY A 70 20.41 -13.91 -17.67
CA GLY A 70 21.11 -13.37 -16.48
C GLY A 70 20.94 -14.13 -15.16
N GLY A 71 20.11 -15.17 -15.09
CA GLY A 71 20.16 -16.16 -14.00
C GLY A 71 19.56 -15.75 -12.64
N LEU A 72 19.02 -14.53 -12.48
CA LEU A 72 18.12 -14.18 -11.38
C LEU A 72 16.83 -13.55 -11.91
N ALA A 73 16.01 -14.39 -12.55
CA ALA A 73 14.63 -14.03 -12.87
C ALA A 73 13.75 -14.42 -11.69
N VAL A 74 13.48 -13.48 -10.78
CA VAL A 74 12.45 -13.65 -9.74
C VAL A 74 11.12 -13.28 -10.38
N TYR A 75 10.45 -14.29 -10.93
CA TYR A 75 9.07 -14.19 -11.37
C TYR A 75 8.16 -14.21 -10.13
N THR A 76 7.70 -13.06 -9.67
CA THR A 76 6.44 -13.00 -8.92
C THR A 76 5.37 -12.54 -9.90
N LYS A 77 4.40 -13.42 -10.18
CA LYS A 77 3.10 -13.09 -10.76
C LYS A 77 2.66 -11.73 -10.23
N ALA A 78 2.64 -10.71 -11.07
CA ALA A 78 2.11 -9.41 -10.70
C ALA A 78 0.85 -9.21 -11.54
N ASN A 79 -0.26 -9.77 -11.06
CA ASN A 79 -1.57 -9.47 -11.61
C ASN A 79 -1.81 -7.99 -11.34
N GLY A 80 -1.99 -7.16 -12.38
CA GLY A 80 -2.46 -5.79 -12.18
C GLY A 80 -3.73 -5.85 -11.34
N ALA A 81 -3.83 -5.05 -10.29
CA ALA A 81 -5.02 -5.01 -9.45
C ALA A 81 -6.24 -4.74 -10.34
N ASN A 82 -7.40 -5.32 -10.01
CA ASN A 82 -8.59 -5.11 -10.84
C ASN A 82 -8.89 -3.60 -10.98
N ILE A 83 -9.48 -3.19 -12.11
CA ILE A 83 -10.05 -1.85 -12.31
C ILE A 83 -10.88 -1.41 -11.10
N ALA A 84 -11.69 -2.31 -10.52
CA ALA A 84 -12.49 -2.00 -9.32
C ALA A 84 -11.62 -1.58 -8.12
N VAL A 85 -10.46 -2.21 -7.95
CA VAL A 85 -9.49 -1.90 -6.88
C VAL A 85 -8.79 -0.58 -7.16
N HIS A 86 -8.39 -0.30 -8.41
CA HIS A 86 -7.83 0.99 -8.81
C HIS A 86 -8.83 2.13 -8.55
N ASP A 87 -10.06 1.97 -9.01
CA ASP A 87 -11.11 2.96 -8.84
C ASP A 87 -11.44 3.19 -7.37
N PHE A 88 -11.48 2.12 -6.56
CA PHE A 88 -11.67 2.23 -5.11
C PHE A 88 -10.54 3.02 -4.45
N ILE A 89 -9.27 2.69 -4.74
CA ILE A 89 -8.13 3.39 -4.16
C ILE A 89 -8.14 4.87 -4.59
N PHE A 90 -8.42 5.16 -5.86
CA PHE A 90 -8.55 6.53 -6.34
C PHE A 90 -9.66 7.30 -5.60
N ASP A 91 -10.86 6.72 -5.50
CA ASP A 91 -11.98 7.34 -4.80
C ASP A 91 -11.69 7.56 -3.32
N LEU A 92 -10.98 6.62 -2.69
CA LEU A 92 -10.56 6.72 -1.29
C LEU A 92 -9.58 7.88 -1.08
N LEU A 93 -8.54 7.98 -1.91
CA LEU A 93 -7.50 8.99 -1.78
C LEU A 93 -7.98 10.39 -2.15
N THR A 94 -8.98 10.49 -3.03
CA THR A 94 -9.62 11.77 -3.42
C THR A 94 -10.83 12.11 -2.56
N HIS A 95 -11.17 11.28 -1.58
CA HIS A 95 -12.30 11.52 -0.69
C HIS A 95 -12.08 12.77 0.17
N HIS A 96 -13.11 13.59 0.36
CA HIS A 96 -12.99 14.87 1.09
C HIS A 96 -12.51 14.75 2.56
N ASP A 97 -12.74 13.61 3.21
CA ASP A 97 -12.22 13.31 4.55
C ASP A 97 -10.73 12.90 4.59
N ILE A 98 -10.12 12.63 3.43
CA ILE A 98 -8.77 12.07 3.26
C ILE A 98 -7.86 13.01 2.46
N ASP A 99 -8.39 13.64 1.41
CA ASP A 99 -7.62 14.48 0.50
C ASP A 99 -6.89 15.60 1.25
N LYS A 100 -5.58 15.71 0.99
CA LYS A 100 -4.66 16.70 1.58
C LYS A 100 -4.59 16.65 3.11
N LYS A 101 -4.92 15.52 3.72
CA LYS A 101 -4.82 15.35 5.17
C LYS A 101 -3.43 14.94 5.64
N TRP A 102 -2.72 14.16 4.82
CA TRP A 102 -1.44 13.57 5.18
C TRP A 102 -0.34 14.07 4.27
N ARG A 103 0.86 14.28 4.81
CA ARG A 103 2.03 14.81 4.10
C ARG A 103 3.23 13.90 4.32
N TYR A 104 4.10 13.88 3.32
CA TYR A 104 5.44 13.33 3.44
C TYR A 104 6.33 14.40 4.05
N ASN A 105 6.74 14.24 5.31
CA ASN A 105 7.47 15.28 6.03
C ASN A 105 6.74 16.64 5.97
N ASP A 106 7.49 17.72 5.72
CA ASP A 106 6.98 19.08 5.51
C ASP A 106 6.69 19.40 4.03
N ASP A 107 6.66 18.39 3.15
CA ASP A 107 6.59 18.53 1.69
C ASP A 107 5.14 18.42 1.16
N ASP A 108 4.99 17.88 -0.06
CA ASP A 108 3.74 17.58 -0.76
C ASP A 108 2.80 16.61 -0.01
N TYR A 109 1.51 16.71 -0.32
CA TYR A 109 0.50 15.83 0.26
C TYR A 109 0.56 14.42 -0.32
N PHE A 110 0.32 13.41 0.52
CA PHE A 110 0.24 12.00 0.11
C PHE A 110 -0.74 11.74 -1.04
N THR A 111 -1.83 12.52 -1.08
CA THR A 111 -2.91 12.38 -2.05
C THR A 111 -2.75 13.31 -3.25
N GLU A 112 -1.64 14.03 -3.37
CA GLU A 112 -1.38 14.91 -4.50
C GLU A 112 -0.94 14.10 -5.73
N PHE A 113 -1.80 14.05 -6.74
CA PHE A 113 -1.53 13.34 -7.98
C PHE A 113 -0.95 14.26 -9.04
N SER A 114 -0.03 13.72 -9.84
CA SER A 114 0.38 14.37 -11.09
C SER A 114 -0.81 14.60 -12.00
N SER A 115 -0.70 15.55 -12.92
CA SER A 115 -1.68 15.73 -13.98
C SER A 115 -1.86 14.47 -14.86
N GLU A 116 -0.88 13.55 -14.86
CA GLU A 116 -0.95 12.29 -15.58
C GLU A 116 -1.83 11.24 -14.91
N TYR A 117 -2.07 11.33 -13.58
CA TYR A 117 -2.81 10.34 -12.78
C TYR A 117 -4.05 10.91 -12.07
N ASN A 118 -4.48 12.13 -12.40
CA ASN A 118 -5.53 12.88 -11.70
C ASN A 118 -7.00 12.52 -12.06
N SER A 119 -7.24 11.40 -12.75
CA SER A 119 -8.59 10.86 -13.01
C SER A 119 -8.57 9.35 -12.86
N LYS A 120 -9.71 8.69 -12.67
CA LYS A 120 -9.78 7.22 -12.57
C LYS A 120 -9.12 6.51 -13.75
N GLU A 121 -9.47 6.91 -14.97
CA GLU A 121 -8.95 6.30 -16.20
C GLU A 121 -7.43 6.42 -16.28
N ARG A 122 -6.91 7.56 -15.85
CA ARG A 122 -5.49 7.88 -15.80
C ARG A 122 -4.77 7.14 -14.68
N PHE A 123 -5.36 7.10 -13.49
CA PHE A 123 -4.86 6.42 -12.30
C PHE A 123 -4.73 4.90 -12.53
N ARG A 124 -5.57 4.30 -13.37
CA ARG A 124 -5.41 2.89 -13.81
C ARG A 124 -4.13 2.62 -14.59
N GLY A 125 -3.44 3.67 -15.07
CA GLY A 125 -2.10 3.55 -15.66
C GLY A 125 -0.99 3.34 -14.62
N ILE A 126 -1.28 3.50 -13.34
CA ILE A 126 -0.37 3.15 -12.26
C ILE A 126 -0.26 1.63 -12.16
N GLY A 127 0.97 1.12 -12.04
CA GLY A 127 1.20 -0.30 -11.75
C GLY A 127 0.82 -0.64 -10.30
N LEU A 128 -0.47 -0.84 -10.01
CA LEU A 128 -0.91 -1.49 -8.77
C LEU A 128 -1.03 -3.00 -9.01
N TYR A 129 -0.55 -3.79 -8.06
CA TYR A 129 -0.56 -5.24 -8.14
C TYR A 129 -1.12 -5.86 -6.87
N GLU A 130 -2.03 -6.80 -7.03
CA GLU A 130 -2.45 -7.64 -5.92
C GLU A 130 -1.33 -8.63 -5.59
N ILE A 131 -0.97 -8.72 -4.32
CA ILE A 131 0.12 -9.56 -3.82
C ILE A 131 -0.38 -10.43 -2.67
N ASP A 132 0.24 -11.60 -2.52
CA ASP A 132 -0.04 -12.46 -1.38
C ASP A 132 0.76 -12.03 -0.13
N VAL A 133 0.51 -12.72 0.99
CA VAL A 133 1.17 -12.44 2.26
C VAL A 133 2.67 -12.70 2.23
N GLU A 134 3.10 -13.70 1.47
CA GLU A 134 4.51 -14.06 1.37
C GLU A 134 5.28 -12.96 0.61
N ASP A 135 4.73 -12.50 -0.52
CA ASP A 135 5.31 -11.40 -1.29
C ASP A 135 5.27 -10.08 -0.51
N PHE A 136 4.17 -9.80 0.20
CA PHE A 136 4.09 -8.64 1.09
C PHE A 136 5.17 -8.69 2.18
N SER A 137 5.36 -9.84 2.83
CA SER A 137 6.43 -10.02 3.82
C SER A 137 7.82 -9.82 3.23
N ARG A 138 8.05 -10.31 2.02
CA ARG A 138 9.33 -10.18 1.31
C ARG A 138 9.61 -8.73 0.96
N ARG A 139 8.62 -8.00 0.46
CA ARG A 139 8.76 -6.58 0.09
C ARG A 139 8.97 -5.68 1.32
N LEU A 140 8.26 -5.92 2.42
CA LEU A 140 8.53 -5.23 3.70
C LEU A 140 9.97 -5.41 4.17
N LEU A 141 10.51 -6.63 4.05
CA LEU A 141 11.91 -6.90 4.39
C LEU A 141 12.86 -6.14 3.46
N LEU A 142 12.60 -6.17 2.14
CA LEU A 142 13.43 -5.47 1.15
C LEU A 142 13.45 -3.97 1.40
N MET A 143 12.31 -3.32 1.60
CA MET A 143 12.24 -1.89 1.91
C MET A 143 13.05 -1.55 3.16
N ALA A 144 12.93 -2.37 4.20
CA ALA A 144 13.63 -2.15 5.45
C ALA A 144 15.16 -2.39 5.36
N MET A 145 15.62 -3.12 4.33
CA MET A 145 17.04 -3.40 4.07
C MET A 145 17.67 -2.47 3.02
N LEU A 146 16.89 -1.94 2.08
CA LEU A 146 17.39 -1.21 0.91
C LEU A 146 17.57 0.29 1.15
N GLY A 147 16.98 0.86 2.21
CA GLY A 147 16.66 2.28 2.24
C GLY A 147 17.76 3.30 2.49
N SER A 148 19.05 2.95 2.61
CA SER A 148 20.14 3.92 2.42
C SER A 148 21.51 3.26 2.55
N CYS A 149 22.56 3.84 1.96
CA CYS A 149 23.94 3.49 2.28
C CYS A 149 24.39 3.94 3.68
N TYR A 150 23.62 4.83 4.34
CA TYR A 150 24.00 5.45 5.62
C TYR A 150 23.49 4.70 6.86
N ASP A 151 22.27 4.14 6.81
CA ASP A 151 21.69 3.38 7.91
C ASP A 151 21.11 2.06 7.40
N LYS A 152 21.78 0.95 7.71
CA LYS A 152 21.24 -0.38 7.48
C LYS A 152 20.68 -0.92 8.76
N MET A 153 19.50 -1.49 8.64
CA MET A 153 18.81 -2.08 9.75
C MET A 153 19.16 -3.58 9.80
N GLU A 154 20.35 -3.87 10.33
CA GLU A 154 21.02 -5.17 10.23
C GLU A 154 20.31 -6.32 10.98
N ASN A 155 19.38 -6.01 11.89
CA ASN A 155 18.86 -6.95 12.88
C ASN A 155 17.40 -7.39 12.69
N TYR A 156 16.81 -7.25 11.50
CA TYR A 156 15.46 -7.78 11.28
C TYR A 156 15.45 -9.30 11.22
N SER A 157 14.81 -9.91 12.21
CA SER A 157 14.42 -11.31 12.12
C SER A 157 13.10 -11.44 11.38
N LYS A 158 12.95 -12.52 10.59
CA LYS A 158 11.65 -12.93 10.01
C LYS A 158 10.55 -12.94 11.07
N VAL A 159 10.87 -13.24 12.33
CA VAL A 159 9.94 -13.24 13.47
C VAL A 159 9.32 -11.86 13.74
N MET A 160 10.09 -10.76 13.65
CA MET A 160 9.54 -9.41 13.87
C MET A 160 8.54 -9.03 12.78
N ILE A 161 8.89 -9.31 11.52
CA ILE A 161 8.01 -9.07 10.37
C ILE A 161 6.77 -9.95 10.45
N SER A 162 6.91 -11.24 10.76
CA SER A 162 5.78 -12.14 10.94
C SER A 162 4.84 -11.69 12.07
N LYS A 163 5.36 -11.11 13.16
CA LYS A 163 4.53 -10.54 14.24
C LYS A 163 3.75 -9.31 13.78
N PHE A 164 4.39 -8.41 13.04
CA PHE A 164 3.71 -7.25 12.45
C PHE A 164 2.61 -7.68 11.49
N ILE A 165 2.94 -8.56 10.54
CA ILE A 165 1.99 -9.11 9.58
C ILE A 165 0.85 -9.87 10.28
N GLY A 166 1.15 -10.68 11.29
CA GLY A 166 0.13 -11.38 12.06
C GLY A 166 -0.82 -10.45 12.79
N SER A 167 -0.35 -9.28 13.23
CA SER A 167 -1.17 -8.23 13.84
C SER A 167 -1.97 -7.45 12.80
N LEU A 168 -1.40 -7.22 11.62
CA LEU A 168 -2.03 -6.49 10.52
C LEU A 168 -3.11 -7.31 9.81
N LEU A 169 -2.84 -8.59 9.56
CA LEU A 169 -3.65 -9.46 8.71
C LEU A 169 -4.53 -10.42 9.52
N THR A 170 -5.14 -9.92 10.59
CA THR A 170 -6.10 -10.72 11.38
C THR A 170 -7.37 -10.98 10.57
N GLY A 171 -7.65 -12.24 10.23
CA GLY A 171 -8.83 -12.67 9.44
C GLY A 171 -8.51 -12.92 7.96
N ASN A 172 -9.41 -13.60 7.24
CA ASN A 172 -9.16 -14.11 5.87
C ASN A 172 -9.61 -13.18 4.74
N ASP A 173 -10.44 -12.17 5.02
CA ASP A 173 -11.09 -11.37 3.98
C ASP A 173 -10.33 -10.07 3.74
N ARG A 174 -9.34 -10.13 2.84
CA ARG A 174 -8.45 -9.00 2.55
C ARG A 174 -7.90 -9.02 1.13
N ILE A 175 -7.68 -7.84 0.58
CA ILE A 175 -6.92 -7.60 -0.64
C ILE A 175 -5.67 -6.81 -0.23
N ILE A 176 -4.48 -7.30 -0.62
CA ILE A 176 -3.22 -6.60 -0.41
C ILE A 176 -2.75 -6.12 -1.77
N VAL A 177 -2.64 -4.82 -1.93
CA VAL A 177 -2.19 -4.17 -3.16
C VAL A 177 -0.87 -3.49 -2.89
N ALA A 178 0.10 -3.65 -3.79
CA ALA A 178 1.35 -2.93 -3.79
C ALA A 178 1.49 -2.09 -5.06
N THR A 179 2.08 -0.91 -4.94
CA THR A 179 2.59 -0.19 -6.10
C THR A 179 3.81 -0.93 -6.68
N GLN A 180 4.03 -0.82 -7.99
CA GLN A 180 5.32 -1.12 -8.61
C GLN A 180 6.42 -0.26 -7.96
N PRO A 181 7.69 -0.67 -7.99
CA PRO A 181 8.81 0.27 -7.90
C PRO A 181 8.79 1.16 -9.16
N TRP A 182 8.67 2.48 -9.01
CA TRP A 182 8.60 3.40 -10.15
C TRP A 182 10.02 3.84 -10.50
N GLY A 183 10.42 3.67 -11.75
CA GLY A 183 11.72 4.13 -12.24
C GLY A 183 11.83 5.67 -12.33
N GLU A 184 13.05 6.12 -12.64
CA GLU A 184 13.72 7.44 -12.52
C GLU A 184 13.00 8.77 -12.86
N TYR A 185 11.68 8.86 -13.05
CA TYR A 185 11.04 10.14 -13.43
C TYR A 185 9.78 10.48 -12.62
N TYR A 186 9.83 11.69 -12.07
CA TYR A 186 8.86 12.52 -11.35
C TYR A 186 7.40 12.04 -11.22
N ILE A 187 6.98 12.04 -9.95
CA ILE A 187 5.72 11.56 -9.35
C ILE A 187 5.63 10.02 -9.25
N GLY A 188 6.79 9.35 -9.35
CA GLY A 188 7.06 8.01 -8.82
C GLY A 188 7.97 8.06 -7.59
N TRP A 189 7.39 8.19 -6.40
CA TRP A 189 8.17 8.42 -5.17
C TRP A 189 7.96 7.36 -4.07
N PHE A 190 7.09 6.36 -4.25
CA PHE A 190 6.65 5.56 -3.09
C PHE A 190 6.45 4.06 -3.38
N THR A 191 7.10 3.24 -2.56
CA THR A 191 6.58 1.89 -2.30
C THR A 191 5.41 2.02 -1.33
N CYS A 192 4.20 1.76 -1.81
CA CYS A 192 2.97 1.90 -1.05
C CYS A 192 2.18 0.59 -1.06
N PHE A 193 1.62 0.26 0.10
CA PHE A 193 0.72 -0.87 0.27
C PHE A 193 -0.66 -0.41 0.75
N PHE A 194 -1.68 -0.98 0.13
CA PHE A 194 -3.07 -0.90 0.56
C PHE A 194 -3.50 -2.27 1.03
N VAL A 195 -3.82 -2.40 2.31
CA VAL A 195 -4.44 -3.60 2.89
C VAL A 195 -5.91 -3.30 3.10
N ILE A 196 -6.73 -3.69 2.13
CA ILE A 196 -8.19 -3.49 2.12
C ILE A 196 -8.80 -4.67 2.89
N ARG A 197 -9.33 -4.42 4.07
CA ARG A 197 -10.02 -5.42 4.91
C ARG A 197 -11.50 -5.06 4.94
N LYS A 198 -12.37 -6.01 5.26
CA LYS A 198 -13.83 -5.77 5.29
C LYS A 198 -14.25 -4.49 6.03
N THR A 199 -13.64 -4.19 7.17
CA THR A 199 -14.10 -3.08 8.02
C THR A 199 -13.20 -1.85 8.02
N ASP A 200 -12.04 -1.90 7.36
CA ASP A 200 -11.09 -0.80 7.30
C ASP A 200 -10.04 -1.00 6.19
N VAL A 201 -9.32 0.07 5.88
CA VAL A 201 -8.17 0.06 4.98
C VAL A 201 -6.94 0.49 5.76
N VAL A 202 -5.85 -0.27 5.64
CA VAL A 202 -4.54 0.15 6.14
C VAL A 202 -3.67 0.57 4.96
N ILE A 203 -3.11 1.77 5.06
CA ILE A 203 -2.19 2.36 4.09
C ILE A 203 -0.81 2.39 4.75
N LEU A 204 0.19 1.84 4.07
CA LEU A 204 1.60 1.97 4.41
C LEU A 204 2.34 2.50 3.18
N GLY A 205 2.63 3.80 3.17
CA GLY A 205 3.44 4.47 2.16
C GLY A 205 4.78 4.89 2.76
N VAL A 206 5.84 4.73 1.99
CA VAL A 206 7.19 5.13 2.38
C VAL A 206 7.86 5.76 1.19
N ASP A 207 8.52 6.89 1.44
CA ASP A 207 9.35 7.59 0.46
C ASP A 207 10.50 6.68 0.00
N ASP A 208 10.64 6.54 -1.32
CA ASP A 208 11.70 5.75 -1.97
C ASP A 208 12.98 6.60 -2.20
N TYR A 209 13.11 7.74 -1.51
CA TYR A 209 14.25 8.64 -1.70
C TYR A 209 15.58 8.09 -1.15
N ASP A 210 16.44 7.66 -2.08
CA ASP A 210 17.86 8.03 -2.21
C ASP A 210 18.17 8.25 -3.71
#